data_AF-A0A8J2SF79-F1
#
_entry.id   AF-A0A8J2SF79-F1
#
_cell.length_a   1.000
_cell.length_b   1.000
_cell.length_c   1.000
_cell.angle_alpha   90.00
_cell.angle_beta   90.00
_cell.angle_gamma   90.00
#
_symmetry.space_group_name_H-M   'P 1'
#
loop_
_entity.id
_entity.type
_entity.pdbx_description
1 polymer ?
#
loop_
_entity_poly.entity_id
_entity_poly.type
_entity_poly.pdbx_seq_one_letter_code
_entity_poly.pdbx_strand_id
1 'polypeptide(L)'
;MAETAYLQENVGEALKMALAAMVVDQPDDAVEFIGTYLVNHATKHEREEARAKKYASLAESIAVSDAAAAEVAAAAEARRTASDPTEAEAELDKELEETDDVESLYPQLMDAVRRQTGCTAAYVGVKGEKEGVPLIGFCGASEGCDMAGNVLKGGIGEDEPAEGVTFDLFQQREEYEEELAAATAAVEEATGPATEAEAPVAEAQAAVDGAQAAVDEKKALEGDDADPEGLAEAEKALEGAQATLAEAQKTLDEAQKTLTEAEAAKDAVLQYPSRAFVANVVREDRIKFFGIPRCGSYCAAAVKYDSALHAEGIGEPVPEEPAEEAPEAPEEGAEPAEEPAPPARAPKNQPVIVPVERVLCVHAMGQAKDLAEDKQLLVEAWAKKLGEAHARADAKRWAASAMLREDAAEAAEARREAASTAEAEAATAAEAAAAERTEGYGEDGAPDGAEDRAAAEAAVASAEAVLATYADALSELARDKIPPSEAAVASLQASLLVCGVSSESCASFTGAPDWAKAAAALAEALPTLSGEGKKDFVSLIAADADGSAPLEGVDVEAAKAAAEAAPGDDGFYAADALAKLSAWAAALAALWDLVKAQKQAADEAEAAAEAEDD
;
A
#
# COMPACT_ATOMS: atom_id res chain seq x y z
N MET A 1 56.16 -77.35 43.03
CA MET A 1 55.11 -77.26 41.98
C MET A 1 54.52 -75.85 41.91
N ALA A 2 54.16 -75.20 43.02
CA ALA A 2 53.62 -73.84 43.01
C ALA A 2 54.65 -72.74 42.64
N GLU A 3 55.89 -72.81 43.17
CA GLU A 3 56.92 -71.79 42.91
C GLU A 3 57.40 -71.75 41.44
N THR A 4 57.52 -72.91 40.81
CA THR A 4 57.91 -73.03 39.40
C THR A 4 56.87 -72.47 38.45
N ALA A 5 55.57 -72.65 38.75
CA ALA A 5 54.49 -72.07 37.98
C ALA A 5 54.47 -70.54 38.14
N TYR A 6 54.64 -70.04 39.37
CA TYR A 6 54.72 -68.61 39.66
C TYR A 6 55.84 -67.90 38.89
N LEU A 7 57.04 -68.50 38.82
CA LEU A 7 58.15 -67.92 38.08
C LEU A 7 57.92 -67.92 36.56
N GLN A 8 57.30 -68.98 36.03
CA GLN A 8 56.99 -69.05 34.60
C GLN A 8 55.95 -68.02 34.16
N GLU A 9 54.95 -67.76 35.00
CA GLU A 9 53.86 -66.83 34.73
C GLU A 9 54.29 -65.36 34.86
N ASN A 10 55.10 -65.02 35.87
CA ASN A 10 55.40 -63.61 36.19
C ASN A 10 56.67 -63.06 35.52
N VAL A 11 57.69 -63.89 35.33
CA VAL A 11 58.99 -63.44 34.76
C VAL A 11 59.42 -64.25 33.54
N GLY A 12 58.76 -65.37 33.25
CA GLY A 12 59.19 -66.33 32.25
C GLY A 12 59.25 -65.74 30.84
N GLU A 13 58.29 -64.91 30.44
CA GLU A 13 58.25 -64.33 29.09
C GLU A 13 59.29 -63.21 28.89
N ALA A 14 59.34 -62.25 29.82
CA ALA A 14 60.32 -61.17 29.78
C ALA A 14 61.77 -61.70 29.83
N LEU A 15 62.03 -62.74 30.65
CA LEU A 15 63.34 -63.38 30.74
C LEU A 15 63.68 -64.17 29.47
N LYS A 16 62.71 -64.85 28.84
CA LYS A 16 62.92 -65.51 27.53
C LYS A 16 63.30 -64.51 26.44
N MET A 17 62.64 -63.35 26.39
CA MET A 17 62.93 -62.28 25.42
C MET A 17 64.30 -61.65 25.68
N ALA A 18 64.65 -61.41 26.95
CA ALA A 18 65.97 -60.91 27.34
C ALA A 18 67.09 -61.89 26.98
N LEU A 19 66.91 -63.19 27.24
CA LEU A 19 67.85 -64.24 26.89
C LEU A 19 67.99 -64.41 25.37
N ALA A 20 66.88 -64.31 24.63
CA ALA A 20 66.91 -64.35 23.16
C ALA A 20 67.68 -63.15 22.59
N ALA A 21 67.44 -61.93 23.09
CA ALA A 21 68.18 -60.73 22.69
C ALA A 21 69.68 -60.84 23.03
N MET A 22 70.01 -61.38 24.21
CA MET A 22 71.40 -61.60 24.62
C MET A 22 72.13 -62.59 23.71
N VAL A 23 71.45 -63.67 23.28
CA VAL A 23 72.04 -64.66 22.36
C VAL A 23 72.36 -64.03 20.99
N VAL A 24 71.55 -63.06 20.57
CA VAL A 24 71.74 -62.34 19.30
C VAL A 24 72.86 -61.29 19.42
N ASP A 25 72.83 -60.46 20.46
CA ASP A 25 73.73 -59.31 20.59
C ASP A 25 75.11 -59.67 21.16
N GLN A 26 75.24 -60.84 21.80
CA GLN A 26 76.48 -61.35 22.41
C GLN A 26 77.26 -60.28 23.23
N PRO A 27 76.64 -59.67 24.25
CA PRO A 27 77.27 -58.63 25.04
C PRO A 27 78.41 -59.17 25.92
N ASP A 28 79.41 -58.32 26.19
CA ASP A 28 80.55 -58.67 27.05
C ASP A 28 80.14 -58.97 28.51
N ASP A 29 79.10 -58.29 29.02
CA ASP A 29 78.46 -58.60 30.31
C ASP A 29 77.00 -59.02 30.10
N ALA A 30 76.78 -60.34 30.16
CA ALA A 30 75.48 -60.96 30.01
C ALA A 30 74.48 -60.58 31.11
N VAL A 31 74.94 -60.37 32.34
CA VAL A 31 74.06 -60.12 33.50
C VAL A 31 73.59 -58.66 33.49
N GLU A 32 74.51 -57.73 33.23
CA GLU A 32 74.18 -56.30 33.12
C GLU A 32 73.26 -56.03 31.92
N PHE A 33 73.48 -56.71 30.79
CA PHE A 33 72.61 -56.62 29.62
C PHE A 33 71.18 -57.09 29.93
N ILE A 34 71.00 -58.26 30.54
CA ILE A 34 69.67 -58.77 30.92
C ILE A 34 68.99 -57.82 31.90
N GLY A 35 69.71 -57.32 32.92
CA GLY A 35 69.18 -56.37 33.89
C GLY A 35 68.66 -55.10 33.22
N THR A 36 69.46 -54.50 32.35
CA THR A 36 69.10 -53.29 31.59
C THR A 36 67.93 -53.54 30.63
N TYR A 37 67.92 -54.70 29.96
CA TYR A 37 66.84 -55.11 29.06
C TYR A 37 65.51 -55.23 29.80
N LEU A 38 65.49 -55.89 30.97
CA LEU A 38 64.27 -56.06 31.77
C LEU A 38 63.74 -54.72 32.30
N VAL A 39 64.62 -53.79 32.68
CA VAL A 39 64.23 -52.42 33.07
C VAL A 39 63.63 -51.66 31.87
N ASN A 40 64.25 -51.75 30.69
CA ASN A 40 63.73 -51.13 29.48
C ASN A 40 62.40 -51.76 29.02
N HIS A 41 62.24 -53.07 29.21
CA HIS A 41 61.01 -53.79 28.92
C HIS A 41 59.86 -53.35 29.83
N ALA A 42 60.11 -53.26 31.15
CA ALA A 42 59.12 -52.79 32.11
C ALA A 42 58.71 -51.33 31.84
N THR A 43 59.67 -50.43 31.61
CA THR A 43 59.38 -49.02 31.30
C THR A 43 58.68 -48.84 29.95
N LYS A 44 58.94 -49.70 28.95
CA LYS A 44 58.21 -49.73 27.69
C LYS A 44 56.75 -50.16 27.90
N HIS A 45 56.52 -51.22 28.68
CA HIS A 45 55.18 -51.70 28.99
C HIS A 45 54.35 -50.65 29.74
N GLU A 46 54.93 -49.98 30.75
CA GLU A 46 54.29 -48.88 31.48
C GLU A 46 53.94 -47.70 30.55
N ARG A 47 54.81 -47.37 29.59
CA ARG A 47 54.54 -46.32 28.60
C ARG A 47 53.43 -46.71 27.62
N GLU A 48 53.36 -47.97 27.22
CA GLU A 48 52.31 -48.50 26.35
C GLU A 48 50.95 -48.51 27.06
N GLU A 49 50.90 -48.93 28.33
CA GLU A 49 49.70 -48.84 29.17
C GLU A 49 49.27 -47.39 29.41
N ALA A 50 50.22 -46.48 29.69
CA ALA A 50 49.93 -45.06 29.86
C ALA A 50 49.40 -44.43 28.56
N ARG A 51 49.92 -44.85 27.40
CA ARG A 51 49.40 -44.44 26.09
C ARG A 51 47.99 -45.01 25.86
N ALA A 52 47.77 -46.29 26.12
CA ALA A 52 46.46 -46.92 25.99
C ALA A 52 45.40 -46.22 26.87
N LYS A 53 45.74 -45.89 28.12
CA LYS A 53 44.86 -45.12 29.02
C LYS A 53 44.55 -43.71 28.48
N LYS A 54 45.55 -43.00 27.94
CA LYS A 54 45.35 -41.69 27.31
C LYS A 54 44.47 -41.76 26.06
N TYR A 55 44.64 -42.77 25.22
CA TYR A 55 43.79 -42.97 24.05
C TYR A 55 42.36 -43.33 24.45
N ALA A 56 42.17 -44.14 25.49
CA ALA A 56 40.85 -44.46 26.03
C ALA A 56 40.14 -43.22 26.58
N SER A 57 40.83 -42.37 27.35
CA SER A 57 40.24 -41.12 27.86
C SER A 57 39.93 -40.12 26.74
N LEU A 58 40.75 -40.08 25.68
CA LEU A 58 40.49 -39.22 24.53
C LEU A 58 39.26 -39.71 23.76
N ALA A 59 39.13 -41.02 23.55
CA ALA A 59 37.96 -41.62 22.91
C ALA A 59 36.66 -41.33 23.69
N GLU A 60 36.71 -41.39 25.02
CA GLU A 60 35.57 -41.03 25.89
C GLU A 60 35.22 -39.54 25.75
N SER A 61 36.21 -38.64 25.73
CA SER A 61 35.97 -37.21 25.54
C SER A 61 35.38 -36.87 24.17
N ILE A 62 35.80 -37.57 23.12
CA ILE A 62 35.26 -37.42 21.76
C ILE A 62 33.81 -37.91 21.75
N ALA A 63 33.51 -39.06 22.34
CA ALA A 63 32.14 -39.57 22.40
C ALA A 63 31.17 -38.63 23.14
N VAL A 64 31.62 -37.99 24.23
CA VAL A 64 30.83 -36.98 24.95
C VAL A 64 30.61 -35.72 24.09
N SER A 65 31.65 -35.26 23.39
CA SER A 65 31.55 -34.11 22.47
C SER A 65 30.61 -34.40 21.28
N ASP A 66 30.71 -35.59 20.69
CA ASP A 66 29.88 -36.01 19.56
C ASP A 66 28.41 -36.17 19.99
N ALA A 67 28.15 -36.69 21.19
CA ALA A 67 26.80 -36.78 21.76
C ALA A 67 26.20 -35.38 22.00
N ALA A 68 26.97 -34.44 22.55
CA ALA A 68 26.52 -33.06 22.74
C ALA A 68 26.28 -32.34 21.40
N ALA A 69 27.14 -32.55 20.40
CA ALA A 69 26.95 -32.02 19.06
C ALA A 69 25.71 -32.61 18.36
N ALA A 70 25.46 -33.91 18.54
CA ALA A 70 24.28 -34.58 18.00
C ALA A 70 22.98 -34.09 18.67
N GLU A 71 22.98 -33.83 19.98
CA GLU A 71 21.83 -33.27 20.69
C GLU A 71 21.52 -31.83 20.24
N VAL A 72 22.56 -31.00 20.05
CA VAL A 72 22.41 -29.64 19.49
C VAL A 72 21.91 -29.69 18.05
N ALA A 73 22.43 -30.62 17.23
CA ALA A 73 21.97 -30.81 15.85
C ALA A 73 20.52 -31.28 15.79
N ALA A 74 20.13 -32.25 16.62
CA ALA A 74 18.75 -32.73 16.70
C ALA A 74 17.78 -31.66 17.21
N ALA A 75 18.19 -30.82 18.16
CA ALA A 75 17.40 -29.68 18.62
C ALA A 75 17.27 -28.59 17.54
N ALA A 76 18.32 -28.35 16.75
CA ALA A 76 18.28 -27.43 15.62
C ALA A 76 17.42 -27.96 14.46
N GLU A 77 17.47 -29.26 14.18
CA GLU A 77 16.64 -29.93 13.18
C GLU A 77 15.16 -29.93 13.59
N ALA A 78 14.84 -30.28 14.85
CA ALA A 78 13.47 -30.20 15.36
C ALA A 78 12.91 -28.76 15.35
N ARG A 79 13.77 -27.74 15.56
CA ARG A 79 13.39 -26.33 15.39
C ARG A 79 13.15 -25.95 13.93
N ARG A 80 13.93 -26.50 12.99
CA ARG A 80 13.71 -26.34 11.55
C ARG A 80 12.40 -26.97 11.11
N THR A 81 12.14 -28.23 11.46
CA THR A 81 10.90 -28.92 11.07
C THR A 81 9.65 -28.30 11.70
N ALA A 82 9.78 -27.66 12.87
CA ALA A 82 8.71 -26.89 13.49
C ALA A 82 8.54 -25.47 12.91
N SER A 83 9.47 -25.02 12.08
CA SER A 83 9.49 -23.71 11.43
C SER A 83 9.39 -23.79 9.90
N ASP A 84 9.25 -24.99 9.35
CA ASP A 84 8.95 -25.17 7.92
C ASP A 84 7.55 -24.59 7.67
N PRO A 85 7.41 -23.73 6.65
CA PRO A 85 6.12 -23.15 6.32
C PRO A 85 5.14 -24.27 6.04
N THR A 86 4.01 -24.25 6.73
CA THR A 86 2.95 -25.24 6.48
C THR A 86 2.46 -25.11 5.04
N GLU A 87 1.83 -26.16 4.48
CA GLU A 87 1.24 -26.07 3.13
C GLU A 87 0.28 -24.87 3.00
N ALA A 88 -0.45 -24.56 4.08
CA ALA A 88 -1.33 -23.40 4.17
C ALA A 88 -0.57 -22.06 4.15
N GLU A 89 0.66 -22.00 4.69
CA GLU A 89 1.49 -20.78 4.67
C GLU A 89 2.17 -20.60 3.30
N ALA A 90 2.53 -21.69 2.62
CA ALA A 90 3.01 -21.64 1.25
C ALA A 90 1.90 -21.23 0.25
N GLU A 91 0.65 -21.66 0.51
CA GLU A 91 -0.52 -21.21 -0.26
C GLU A 91 -0.83 -19.73 0.00
N LEU A 92 -0.77 -19.29 1.26
CA LEU A 92 -0.94 -17.88 1.63
C LEU A 92 0.13 -16.99 1.00
N ASP A 93 1.37 -17.49 0.91
CA ASP A 93 2.46 -16.78 0.25
C ASP A 93 2.17 -16.58 -1.23
N LYS A 94 1.66 -17.62 -1.91
CA LYS A 94 1.25 -17.52 -3.31
C LYS A 94 0.07 -16.57 -3.48
N GLU A 95 -0.91 -16.64 -2.59
CA GLU A 95 -2.08 -15.76 -2.61
C GLU A 95 -1.67 -14.30 -2.39
N LEU A 96 -0.71 -14.03 -1.50
CA LEU A 96 -0.14 -12.70 -1.26
C LEU A 96 0.59 -12.16 -2.49
N GLU A 97 1.17 -13.03 -3.32
CA GLU A 97 1.86 -12.63 -4.54
C GLU A 97 0.91 -12.27 -5.69
N GLU A 98 -0.22 -12.97 -5.77
CA GLU A 98 -1.22 -12.83 -6.84
C GLU A 98 -2.27 -11.76 -6.53
N THR A 99 -2.61 -11.58 -5.26
CA THR A 99 -3.70 -10.73 -4.78
C THR A 99 -3.46 -9.25 -5.06
N ASP A 100 -4.54 -8.57 -5.44
CA ASP A 100 -4.56 -7.11 -5.59
C ASP A 100 -5.12 -6.43 -4.33
N ASP A 101 -5.72 -7.15 -3.38
CA ASP A 101 -6.23 -6.63 -2.10
C ASP A 101 -5.63 -7.30 -0.85
N VAL A 102 -4.49 -6.77 -0.42
CA VAL A 102 -3.74 -7.28 0.74
C VAL A 102 -4.53 -7.14 2.06
N GLU A 103 -5.42 -6.14 2.18
CA GLU A 103 -6.16 -5.90 3.43
C GLU A 103 -7.18 -7.00 3.73
N SER A 104 -7.78 -7.61 2.70
CA SER A 104 -8.68 -8.76 2.85
C SER A 104 -7.99 -9.98 3.47
N LEU A 105 -6.67 -10.12 3.30
CA LEU A 105 -5.86 -11.23 3.80
C LEU A 105 -5.33 -10.99 5.22
N TYR A 106 -5.53 -9.80 5.81
CA TYR A 106 -5.01 -9.48 7.14
C TYR A 106 -5.37 -10.50 8.24
N PRO A 107 -6.61 -11.02 8.35
CA PRO A 107 -6.92 -12.02 9.36
C PRO A 107 -6.04 -13.28 9.24
N GLN A 108 -5.85 -13.77 8.01
CA GLN A 108 -5.07 -14.98 7.73
C GLN A 108 -3.56 -14.74 7.92
N LEU A 109 -3.06 -13.59 7.46
CA LEU A 109 -1.67 -13.17 7.63
C LEU A 109 -1.32 -13.00 9.11
N MET A 110 -2.15 -12.30 9.88
CA MET A 110 -1.91 -12.10 11.31
C MET A 110 -1.95 -13.42 12.09
N ASP A 111 -2.82 -14.36 11.69
CA ASP A 111 -2.82 -15.70 12.26
C ASP A 111 -1.56 -16.52 11.91
N ALA A 112 -1.05 -16.41 10.68
CA ALA A 112 0.22 -17.02 10.30
C ALA A 112 1.39 -16.44 11.12
N VAL A 113 1.49 -15.11 11.22
CA VAL A 113 2.49 -14.43 12.06
C VAL A 113 2.40 -14.89 13.51
N ARG A 114 1.18 -14.96 14.08
CA ARG A 114 0.94 -15.43 15.44
C ARG A 114 1.42 -16.88 15.63
N ARG A 115 1.11 -17.79 14.71
CA ARG A 115 1.49 -19.21 14.78
C ARG A 115 3.02 -19.38 14.70
N GLN A 116 3.67 -18.74 13.74
CA GLN A 116 5.11 -18.89 13.54
C GLN A 116 5.94 -18.21 14.63
N THR A 117 5.47 -17.08 15.19
CA THR A 117 6.13 -16.41 16.31
C THR A 117 5.84 -17.07 17.66
N GLY A 118 4.73 -17.80 17.77
CA GLY A 118 4.23 -18.38 19.02
C GLY A 118 3.68 -17.32 19.99
N CYS A 119 3.35 -16.12 19.47
CA CYS A 119 2.79 -15.02 20.22
C CYS A 119 1.30 -15.24 20.57
N THR A 120 0.79 -14.40 21.46
CA THR A 120 -0.63 -14.42 21.82
C THR A 120 -1.51 -13.78 20.74
N ALA A 121 -1.05 -12.66 20.17
CA ALA A 121 -1.74 -11.99 19.08
C ALA A 121 -0.76 -11.24 18.16
N ALA A 122 -1.21 -10.99 16.94
CA ALA A 122 -0.57 -10.13 15.94
C ALA A 122 -1.62 -9.15 15.37
N TYR A 123 -1.20 -7.93 15.02
CA TYR A 123 -2.07 -6.91 14.45
C TYR A 123 -1.27 -5.88 13.65
N VAL A 124 -1.93 -5.26 12.67
CA VAL A 124 -1.36 -4.27 11.77
C VAL A 124 -2.08 -2.93 11.96
N GLY A 125 -1.32 -1.83 11.88
CA GLY A 125 -1.85 -0.48 11.95
C GLY A 125 -1.28 0.44 10.88
N VAL A 126 -2.03 1.50 10.59
CA VAL A 126 -1.68 2.55 9.63
C VAL A 126 -1.41 3.83 10.40
N LYS A 127 -0.30 4.51 10.08
CA LYS A 127 0.00 5.83 10.62
C LYS A 127 -0.80 6.89 9.84
N GLY A 128 -1.41 7.81 10.56
CA GLY A 128 -2.11 8.96 10.01
C GLY A 128 -1.98 10.18 10.92
N GLU A 129 -2.64 11.26 10.58
CA GLU A 129 -2.61 12.51 11.35
C GLU A 129 -4.01 13.10 11.48
N LYS A 130 -4.32 13.70 12.63
CA LYS A 130 -5.54 14.47 12.86
C LYS A 130 -5.20 15.74 13.64
N GLU A 131 -5.50 16.91 13.09
CA GLU A 131 -5.31 18.21 13.76
C GLU A 131 -3.87 18.42 14.31
N GLY A 132 -2.85 17.96 13.57
CA GLY A 132 -1.44 18.02 14.02
C GLY A 132 -1.01 16.90 14.96
N VAL A 133 -1.92 15.98 15.31
CA VAL A 133 -1.64 14.85 16.20
C VAL A 133 -1.41 13.58 15.39
N PRO A 134 -0.22 12.97 15.46
CA PRO A 134 0.02 11.69 14.80
C PRO A 134 -0.78 10.58 15.49
N LEU A 135 -1.44 9.73 14.72
CA LEU A 135 -2.30 8.64 15.19
C LEU A 135 -1.89 7.33 14.50
N ILE A 136 -2.02 6.20 15.19
CA ILE A 136 -1.93 4.87 14.58
C ILE A 136 -3.28 4.17 14.75
N GLY A 137 -3.98 3.95 13.65
CA GLY A 137 -5.23 3.19 13.62
C GLY A 137 -4.96 1.73 13.29
N PHE A 138 -5.35 0.81 14.17
CA PHE A 138 -5.17 -0.63 13.94
C PHE A 138 -6.30 -1.16 13.04
N CYS A 139 -5.96 -1.64 11.84
CA CYS A 139 -6.92 -2.05 10.83
C CYS A 139 -7.12 -3.57 10.74
N GLY A 140 -6.14 -4.38 11.14
CA GLY A 140 -6.22 -5.85 11.08
C GLY A 140 -5.65 -6.51 12.33
N ALA A 141 -6.22 -7.63 12.74
CA ALA A 141 -5.78 -8.39 13.91
C ALA A 141 -5.99 -9.91 13.73
N SER A 142 -5.18 -10.71 14.42
CA SER A 142 -5.31 -12.17 14.49
C SER A 142 -6.59 -12.60 15.21
N GLU A 143 -7.05 -13.83 14.98
CA GLU A 143 -8.28 -14.36 15.57
C GLU A 143 -8.26 -14.30 17.12
N GLY A 144 -9.30 -13.69 17.71
CA GLY A 144 -9.45 -13.52 19.16
C GLY A 144 -8.71 -12.31 19.76
N CYS A 145 -8.28 -11.36 18.91
CA CYS A 145 -7.64 -10.12 19.34
C CYS A 145 -8.55 -8.90 19.03
N ASP A 146 -8.93 -8.16 20.07
CA ASP A 146 -9.80 -6.97 19.96
C ASP A 146 -9.02 -5.68 19.62
N MET A 147 -7.87 -5.81 18.96
CA MET A 147 -7.02 -4.66 18.63
C MET A 147 -7.51 -3.88 17.41
N ALA A 148 -8.18 -4.54 16.46
CA ALA A 148 -8.72 -3.88 15.27
C ALA A 148 -9.77 -2.82 15.67
N GLY A 149 -9.68 -1.63 15.08
CA GLY A 149 -10.52 -0.46 15.40
C GLY A 149 -10.00 0.43 16.53
N ASN A 150 -8.99 -0.01 17.30
CA ASN A 150 -8.37 0.86 18.29
C ASN A 150 -7.42 1.87 17.65
N VAL A 151 -7.29 3.02 18.30
CA VAL A 151 -6.41 4.12 17.86
C VAL A 151 -5.42 4.45 18.97
N LEU A 152 -4.15 4.54 18.59
CA LEU A 152 -3.06 4.95 19.46
C LEU A 152 -2.68 6.40 19.14
N LYS A 153 -2.55 7.25 20.17
CA LYS A 153 -2.25 8.68 20.02
C LYS A 153 -0.76 8.95 20.20
N GLY A 154 -0.16 9.66 19.26
CA GLY A 154 1.21 10.12 19.35
C GLY A 154 1.33 11.38 20.20
N GLY A 155 2.58 11.81 20.42
CA GLY A 155 2.88 12.96 21.26
C GLY A 155 2.84 14.27 20.49
N ILE A 156 2.53 15.37 21.19
CA ILE A 156 2.53 16.74 20.66
C ILE A 156 3.54 17.55 21.49
N GLY A 157 4.80 17.52 21.08
CA GLY A 157 5.90 18.20 21.79
C GLY A 157 6.33 17.52 23.09
N GLU A 158 7.21 18.19 23.84
CA GLU A 158 7.83 17.64 25.07
C GLU A 158 6.85 17.47 26.25
N ASP A 159 5.75 18.23 26.26
CA ASP A 159 4.78 18.27 27.36
C ASP A 159 3.68 17.17 27.27
N GLU A 160 3.44 16.62 26.08
CA GLU A 160 2.49 15.52 25.84
C GLU A 160 3.20 14.35 25.11
N PRO A 161 3.82 13.41 25.85
CA PRO A 161 4.52 12.29 25.25
C PRO A 161 3.56 11.31 24.58
N ALA A 162 4.06 10.61 23.55
CA ALA A 162 3.27 9.64 22.81
C ALA A 162 2.69 8.53 23.71
N GLU A 163 1.42 8.19 23.48
CA GLU A 163 0.82 7.01 24.07
C GLU A 163 1.38 5.79 23.32
N GLY A 164 2.24 4.99 23.93
CA GLY A 164 2.80 3.79 23.29
C GLY A 164 4.21 3.96 22.76
N VAL A 165 5.04 2.95 23.02
CA VAL A 165 6.41 2.81 22.46
C VAL A 165 6.41 2.59 20.94
N THR A 166 5.25 2.33 20.33
CA THR A 166 5.12 2.06 18.89
C THR A 166 5.53 3.27 18.05
N PHE A 167 5.38 4.49 18.56
CA PHE A 167 5.80 5.71 17.88
C PHE A 167 7.32 5.87 17.81
N ASP A 168 8.09 5.16 18.65
CA ASP A 168 9.56 5.16 18.58
C ASP A 168 10.06 4.62 17.20
N LEU A 169 9.23 3.86 16.48
CA LEU A 169 9.49 3.41 15.10
C LEU A 169 9.47 4.53 14.06
N PHE A 170 8.89 5.69 14.40
CA PHE A 170 8.70 6.82 13.49
C PHE A 170 9.39 8.08 13.99
N GLN A 171 10.17 7.97 15.07
CA GLN A 171 11.03 9.04 15.58
C GLN A 171 12.46 8.78 15.11
N GLN A 172 13.10 9.83 14.60
CA GLN A 172 14.54 9.80 14.37
C GLN A 172 15.25 9.75 15.72
N ARG A 173 16.29 8.93 15.82
CA ARG A 173 17.19 8.98 16.99
C ARG A 173 18.12 10.18 16.83
N GLU A 174 18.29 10.95 17.90
CA GLU A 174 19.22 12.12 17.98
C GLU A 174 20.64 11.79 17.48
N GLU A 175 21.06 10.52 17.57
CA GLU A 175 22.37 10.03 17.14
C GLU A 175 22.62 10.18 15.61
N TYR A 176 21.59 10.44 14.80
CA TYR A 176 21.69 10.54 13.34
C TYR A 176 21.32 11.94 12.78
N GLU A 177 20.99 12.93 13.63
CA GLU A 177 20.59 14.27 13.16
C GLU A 177 21.71 14.99 12.40
N GLU A 178 22.96 14.91 12.86
CA GLU A 178 24.10 15.52 12.17
C GLU A 178 24.39 14.83 10.82
N GLU A 179 24.25 13.50 10.76
CA GLU A 179 24.40 12.73 9.52
C GLU A 179 23.28 13.05 8.53
N LEU A 180 22.05 13.25 9.02
CA LEU A 180 20.90 13.60 8.19
C LEU A 180 21.01 15.02 7.64
N ALA A 181 21.47 15.97 8.46
CA ALA A 181 21.74 17.33 8.02
C ALA A 181 22.81 17.33 6.91
N ALA A 182 23.86 16.51 7.06
CA ALA A 182 24.88 16.33 6.03
C ALA A 182 24.34 15.67 4.75
N ALA A 183 23.52 14.62 4.88
CA ALA A 183 22.92 13.95 3.73
C ALA A 183 21.87 14.81 3.02
N THR A 184 21.11 15.62 3.76
CA THR A 184 20.14 16.58 3.20
C THR A 184 20.85 17.69 2.45
N ALA A 185 21.97 18.21 2.99
CA ALA A 185 22.81 19.16 2.28
C ALA A 185 23.42 18.56 1.00
N ALA A 186 23.77 17.26 1.01
CA ALA A 186 24.27 16.56 -0.17
C ALA A 186 23.19 16.41 -1.26
N VAL A 187 21.92 16.17 -0.88
CA VAL A 187 20.78 16.16 -1.83
C VAL A 187 20.54 17.56 -2.41
N GLU A 188 20.53 18.61 -1.57
CA GLU A 188 20.40 19.99 -2.04
C GLU A 188 21.54 20.38 -3.00
N GLU A 189 22.78 19.99 -2.69
CA GLU A 189 23.95 20.21 -3.55
C GLU A 189 23.86 19.45 -4.88
N ALA A 190 23.24 18.26 -4.90
CA ALA A 190 23.04 17.46 -6.11
C ALA A 190 21.83 17.90 -6.95
N THR A 191 20.83 18.55 -6.35
CA THR A 191 19.62 19.01 -7.06
C THR A 191 19.93 20.14 -8.04
N GLY A 192 20.84 21.05 -7.70
CA GLY A 192 21.26 22.16 -8.58
C GLY A 192 21.85 21.67 -9.91
N PRO A 193 22.89 20.82 -9.92
CA PRO A 193 23.45 20.25 -11.12
C PRO A 193 22.46 19.45 -11.98
N ALA A 194 21.53 18.71 -11.36
CA ALA A 194 20.50 17.96 -12.07
C ALA A 194 19.51 18.88 -12.80
N THR A 195 19.03 19.92 -12.11
CA THR A 195 18.12 20.93 -12.70
C THR A 195 18.81 21.81 -13.75
N GLU A 196 20.08 22.18 -13.54
CA GLU A 196 20.87 22.92 -14.53
C GLU A 196 21.18 22.11 -15.80
N ALA A 197 21.23 20.78 -15.71
CA ALA A 197 21.50 19.87 -16.83
C ALA A 197 20.28 19.64 -17.75
N GLU A 198 19.06 19.98 -17.34
CA GLU A 198 17.84 19.83 -18.17
C GLU A 198 17.79 20.87 -19.30
N ALA A 199 18.20 22.11 -19.03
CA ALA A 199 18.22 23.20 -20.01
C ALA A 199 19.06 22.91 -21.27
N PRO A 200 20.32 22.43 -21.18
CA PRO A 200 21.11 22.09 -22.36
C PRO A 200 20.57 20.88 -23.14
N VAL A 201 19.88 19.93 -22.49
CA VAL A 201 19.20 18.83 -23.19
C VAL A 201 18.02 19.37 -24.02
N ALA A 202 17.21 20.26 -23.44
CA ALA A 202 16.11 20.90 -24.16
C ALA A 202 16.61 21.76 -25.35
N GLU A 203 17.72 22.49 -25.18
CA GLU A 203 18.34 23.28 -26.25
C GLU A 203 18.91 22.38 -27.36
N ALA A 204 19.57 21.27 -26.99
CA ALA A 204 20.12 20.31 -27.95
C ALA A 204 19.03 19.57 -28.72
N GLN A 205 17.91 19.21 -28.06
CA GLN A 205 16.76 18.59 -28.72
C GLN A 205 16.13 19.53 -29.75
N ALA A 206 15.94 20.81 -29.39
CA ALA A 206 15.45 21.82 -30.34
C ALA A 206 16.37 22.00 -31.56
N ALA A 207 17.69 21.84 -31.38
CA ALA A 207 18.65 21.85 -32.48
C ALA A 207 18.56 20.61 -33.37
N VAL A 208 18.28 19.42 -32.80
CA VAL A 208 18.01 18.19 -33.56
C VAL A 208 16.73 18.35 -34.38
N ASP A 209 15.65 18.84 -33.78
CA ASP A 209 14.37 19.05 -34.47
C ASP A 209 14.52 20.04 -35.64
N GLY A 210 15.27 21.13 -35.43
CA GLY A 210 15.59 22.10 -36.49
C GLY A 210 16.45 21.52 -37.61
N ALA A 211 17.43 20.68 -37.30
CA ALA A 211 18.28 20.02 -38.29
C ALA A 211 17.52 18.94 -39.08
N GLN A 212 16.63 18.19 -38.42
CA GLN A 212 15.77 17.19 -39.04
C GLN A 212 14.80 17.85 -40.03
N ALA A 213 14.16 18.95 -39.64
CA ALA A 213 13.30 19.73 -40.54
C ALA A 213 14.03 20.21 -41.80
N ALA A 214 15.31 20.60 -41.69
CA ALA A 214 16.14 20.99 -42.84
C ALA A 214 16.48 19.80 -43.76
N VAL A 215 16.71 18.60 -43.20
CA VAL A 215 16.89 17.37 -43.97
C VAL A 215 15.61 17.02 -44.74
N ASP A 216 14.46 17.11 -44.09
CA ASP A 216 13.16 16.78 -44.69
C ASP A 216 12.77 17.76 -45.80
N GLU A 217 13.03 19.06 -45.61
CA GLU A 217 12.85 20.09 -46.65
C GLU A 217 13.72 19.80 -47.89
N LYS A 218 14.97 19.40 -47.68
CA LYS A 218 15.92 19.09 -48.77
C LYS A 218 15.60 17.78 -49.47
N LYS A 219 15.07 16.77 -48.76
CA LYS A 219 14.61 15.50 -49.35
C LYS A 219 13.34 15.66 -50.20
N ALA A 220 12.49 16.63 -49.88
CA ALA A 220 11.26 16.89 -50.62
C ALA A 220 11.48 17.54 -52.01
N LEU A 221 12.71 17.97 -52.33
CA LEU A 221 13.05 18.54 -53.64
C LEU A 221 13.41 17.42 -54.64
N GLU A 222 12.62 17.28 -55.71
CA GLU A 222 12.83 16.29 -56.78
C GLU A 222 13.18 16.95 -58.13
N GLY A 223 13.90 16.23 -59.00
CA GLY A 223 14.19 16.67 -60.39
C GLY A 223 15.40 17.60 -60.53
N ASP A 224 15.32 18.61 -61.42
CA ASP A 224 16.40 19.58 -61.65
C ASP A 224 16.65 20.52 -60.45
N ASP A 225 15.73 20.56 -59.49
CA ASP A 225 15.82 21.34 -58.24
C ASP A 225 16.44 20.53 -57.07
N ALA A 226 16.80 19.27 -57.29
CA ALA A 226 17.45 18.43 -56.29
C ALA A 226 18.88 18.96 -55.98
N ASP A 227 19.14 19.20 -54.69
CA ASP A 227 20.40 19.74 -54.19
C ASP A 227 21.14 18.69 -53.32
N PRO A 228 21.86 17.74 -53.95
CA PRO A 228 22.52 16.66 -53.24
C PRO A 228 23.67 17.14 -52.33
N GLU A 229 24.28 18.29 -52.64
CA GLU A 229 25.30 18.89 -51.78
C GLU A 229 24.66 19.50 -50.53
N GLY A 230 23.55 20.23 -50.68
CA GLY A 230 22.79 20.78 -49.54
C GLY A 230 22.13 19.72 -48.66
N LEU A 231 21.70 18.58 -49.23
CA LEU A 231 21.22 17.43 -48.47
C LEU A 231 22.33 16.84 -47.59
N ALA A 232 23.52 16.63 -48.16
CA ALA A 232 24.67 16.10 -47.42
C ALA A 232 25.15 17.06 -46.31
N GLU A 233 25.04 18.37 -46.51
CA GLU A 233 25.32 19.38 -45.49
C GLU A 233 24.29 19.35 -44.34
N ALA A 234 23.00 19.19 -44.67
CA ALA A 234 21.93 19.06 -43.68
C ALA A 234 22.04 17.76 -42.87
N GLU A 235 22.32 16.62 -43.51
CA GLU A 235 22.53 15.34 -42.82
C GLU A 235 23.74 15.39 -41.88
N LYS A 236 24.81 16.07 -42.28
CA LYS A 236 25.98 16.29 -41.42
C LYS A 236 25.68 17.23 -40.24
N ALA A 237 24.81 18.23 -40.44
CA ALA A 237 24.36 19.10 -39.36
C ALA A 237 23.48 18.34 -38.36
N LEU A 238 22.61 17.45 -38.84
CA LEU A 238 21.82 16.55 -38.00
C LEU A 238 22.70 15.60 -37.18
N GLU A 239 23.71 14.97 -37.80
CA GLU A 239 24.67 14.12 -37.08
C GLU A 239 25.41 14.90 -35.98
N GLY A 240 25.78 16.16 -36.26
CA GLY A 240 26.37 17.06 -35.26
C GLY A 240 25.43 17.39 -34.11
N ALA A 241 24.15 17.69 -34.40
CA ALA A 241 23.13 17.98 -33.40
C ALA A 241 22.80 16.76 -32.53
N GLN A 242 22.73 15.57 -33.13
CA GLN A 242 22.53 14.30 -32.42
C GLN A 242 23.71 13.99 -31.49
N ALA A 243 24.95 14.26 -31.93
CA ALA A 243 26.12 14.09 -31.07
C ALA A 243 26.10 15.04 -29.86
N THR A 244 25.65 16.29 -30.03
CA THR A 244 25.51 17.24 -28.92
C THR A 244 24.39 16.86 -27.95
N LEU A 245 23.28 16.32 -28.46
CA LEU A 245 22.20 15.78 -27.63
C LEU A 245 22.68 14.58 -26.81
N ALA A 246 23.43 13.67 -27.42
CA ALA A 246 23.99 12.51 -26.71
C ALA A 246 24.97 12.92 -25.59
N GLU A 247 25.76 13.97 -25.79
CA GLU A 247 26.66 14.51 -24.76
C GLU A 247 25.87 15.17 -23.62
N ALA A 248 24.84 15.97 -23.95
CA ALA A 248 23.97 16.61 -22.95
C ALA A 248 23.17 15.58 -22.14
N GLN A 249 22.62 14.54 -22.79
CA GLN A 249 21.89 13.47 -22.12
C GLN A 249 22.81 12.71 -21.17
N LYS A 250 24.04 12.41 -21.59
CA LYS A 250 25.03 11.76 -20.72
C LYS A 250 25.32 12.60 -19.46
N THR A 251 25.42 13.92 -19.58
CA THR A 251 25.62 14.79 -18.41
C THR A 251 24.41 14.83 -17.49
N LEU A 252 23.19 14.77 -18.04
CA LEU A 252 21.96 14.67 -17.26
C LEU A 252 21.89 13.33 -16.51
N ASP A 253 22.18 12.22 -17.19
CA ASP A 253 22.19 10.88 -16.59
C ASP A 253 23.21 10.78 -15.45
N GLU A 254 24.40 11.37 -15.61
CA GLU A 254 25.42 11.43 -14.56
C GLU A 254 24.96 12.28 -13.37
N ALA A 255 24.31 13.42 -13.60
CA ALA A 255 23.78 14.29 -12.54
C ALA A 255 22.59 13.64 -11.81
N GLN A 256 21.65 13.04 -12.53
CA GLN A 256 20.53 12.28 -11.96
C GLN A 256 21.03 11.11 -11.13
N LYS A 257 22.03 10.37 -11.62
CA LYS A 257 22.65 9.30 -10.84
C LYS A 257 23.23 9.80 -9.51
N THR A 258 23.91 10.95 -9.51
CA THR A 258 24.45 11.52 -8.26
C THR A 258 23.34 11.97 -7.30
N LEU A 259 22.23 12.48 -7.81
CA LEU A 259 21.04 12.81 -7.02
C LEU A 259 20.44 11.54 -6.40
N THR A 260 20.24 10.48 -7.19
CA THR A 260 19.72 9.20 -6.70
C THR A 260 20.64 8.57 -5.65
N GLU A 261 21.96 8.64 -5.83
CA GLU A 261 22.93 8.16 -4.83
C GLU A 261 22.88 8.99 -3.53
N ALA A 262 22.69 10.31 -3.63
CA ALA A 262 22.54 11.19 -2.47
C ALA A 262 21.20 10.96 -1.74
N GLU A 263 20.11 10.75 -2.47
CA GLU A 263 18.80 10.37 -1.94
C GLU A 263 18.87 9.01 -1.24
N ALA A 264 19.50 8.01 -1.86
CA ALA A 264 19.72 6.70 -1.25
C ALA A 264 20.59 6.78 0.01
N ALA A 265 21.59 7.67 0.05
CA ALA A 265 22.40 7.92 1.23
C ALA A 265 21.60 8.62 2.34
N LYS A 266 20.76 9.59 1.99
CA LYS A 266 19.84 10.24 2.93
C LYS A 266 18.84 9.23 3.51
N ASP A 267 18.29 8.34 2.68
CA ASP A 267 17.40 7.26 3.10
C ASP A 267 18.10 6.24 4.00
N ALA A 268 19.39 5.95 3.74
CA ALA A 268 20.19 5.10 4.61
C ALA A 268 20.45 5.72 5.99
N VAL A 269 20.57 7.05 6.06
CA VAL A 269 20.72 7.81 7.32
C VAL A 269 19.39 8.01 8.04
N LEU A 270 18.27 8.08 7.30
CA LEU A 270 16.90 8.02 7.79
C LEU A 270 16.52 6.65 8.39
N GLN A 271 17.48 5.89 8.95
CA GLN A 271 17.26 4.61 9.61
C GLN A 271 16.46 4.80 10.91
N TYR A 272 15.16 4.95 10.75
CA TYR A 272 14.19 4.64 11.79
C TYR A 272 14.44 3.21 12.28
N PRO A 273 14.29 2.93 13.59
CA PRO A 273 14.47 1.58 14.09
C PRO A 273 13.48 0.66 13.36
N SER A 274 13.99 -0.36 12.67
CA SER A 274 13.15 -1.32 11.93
C SER A 274 12.22 -2.10 12.87
N ARG A 275 12.60 -2.19 14.15
CA ARG A 275 11.83 -2.83 15.21
C ARG A 275 11.94 -2.11 16.56
N ALA A 276 10.86 -2.14 17.31
CA ALA A 276 10.77 -1.72 18.71
C ALA A 276 10.38 -2.93 19.56
N PHE A 277 11.20 -3.27 20.56
CA PHE A 277 10.99 -4.44 21.40
C PHE A 277 10.97 -4.06 22.88
N VAL A 278 9.95 -4.53 23.59
CA VAL A 278 9.80 -4.39 25.04
C VAL A 278 9.67 -5.77 25.65
N ALA A 279 10.71 -6.23 26.35
CA ALA A 279 10.72 -7.54 26.99
C ALA A 279 9.66 -7.65 28.10
N ASN A 280 9.50 -6.60 28.91
CA ASN A 280 8.54 -6.57 30.01
C ASN A 280 7.66 -5.34 29.95
N VAL A 281 6.46 -5.51 29.41
CA VAL A 281 5.49 -4.43 29.19
C VAL A 281 4.96 -3.78 30.47
N VAL A 282 5.12 -4.41 31.63
CA VAL A 282 4.68 -3.87 32.93
C VAL A 282 5.72 -2.91 33.52
N ARG A 283 6.97 -2.99 33.06
CA ARG A 283 8.05 -2.11 33.50
C ARG A 283 8.23 -0.86 32.63
N GLU A 284 7.53 -0.81 31.50
CA GLU A 284 7.60 0.28 30.55
C GLU A 284 6.33 1.13 30.69
N ASP A 285 6.48 2.33 31.26
CA ASP A 285 5.37 3.24 31.57
C ASP A 285 4.68 3.76 30.31
N ARG A 286 5.38 3.75 29.16
CA ARG A 286 4.86 4.20 27.87
C ARG A 286 3.98 3.16 27.17
N ILE A 287 3.89 1.91 27.63
CA ILE A 287 3.01 0.92 27.00
C ILE A 287 1.54 1.24 27.29
N LYS A 288 0.75 1.41 26.23
CA LYS A 288 -0.70 1.50 26.31
C LYS A 288 -1.35 0.12 26.30
N PHE A 289 -2.21 -0.16 27.29
CA PHE A 289 -3.10 -1.32 27.29
C PHE A 289 -4.52 -0.88 26.93
N PHE A 290 -5.10 -1.43 25.87
CA PHE A 290 -6.49 -1.19 25.46
C PHE A 290 -7.52 -2.00 26.27
N GLY A 291 -7.05 -2.74 27.28
CA GLY A 291 -7.88 -3.55 28.16
C GLY A 291 -7.19 -3.79 29.51
N ILE A 292 -7.44 -4.95 30.10
CA ILE A 292 -6.82 -5.30 31.39
C ILE A 292 -5.30 -5.43 31.21
N PRO A 293 -4.47 -4.73 32.01
CA PRO A 293 -3.01 -4.86 31.94
C PRO A 293 -2.55 -6.31 32.14
N ARG A 294 -1.64 -6.78 31.27
CA ARG A 294 -1.12 -8.15 31.28
C ARG A 294 0.40 -8.15 31.25
N CYS A 295 1.01 -9.19 31.83
CA CYS A 295 2.46 -9.42 31.77
C CYS A 295 2.86 -10.12 30.47
N GLY A 296 4.00 -9.74 29.90
CA GLY A 296 4.59 -10.36 28.72
C GLY A 296 5.52 -9.41 27.98
N SER A 297 5.85 -9.76 26.73
CA SER A 297 6.63 -8.92 25.82
C SER A 297 5.81 -8.35 24.67
N TYR A 298 6.30 -7.27 24.07
CA TYR A 298 5.74 -6.60 22.90
C TYR A 298 6.84 -6.37 21.87
N CYS A 299 6.53 -6.57 20.59
CA CYS A 299 7.43 -6.30 19.47
C CYS A 299 6.63 -5.61 18.36
N ALA A 300 7.17 -4.55 17.79
CA ALA A 300 6.61 -3.86 16.63
C ALA A 300 7.68 -3.70 15.57
N ALA A 301 7.30 -3.81 14.30
CA ALA A 301 8.17 -3.62 13.15
C ALA A 301 7.51 -2.65 12.16
N ALA A 302 8.31 -1.75 11.59
CA ALA A 302 7.84 -0.80 10.61
C ALA A 302 7.61 -1.49 9.26
N VAL A 303 6.49 -1.17 8.61
CA VAL A 303 6.14 -1.60 7.26
C VAL A 303 6.13 -0.35 6.41
N LYS A 304 7.15 -0.15 5.58
CA LYS A 304 7.28 1.00 4.69
C LYS A 304 7.21 0.53 3.25
N TYR A 305 6.42 1.21 2.43
CA TYR A 305 6.32 0.95 1.01
C TYR A 305 5.89 2.19 0.26
N ASP A 306 6.18 2.20 -1.03
CA ASP A 306 5.89 3.30 -1.95
C ASP A 306 4.53 3.08 -2.60
N SER A 307 3.66 4.07 -2.54
CA SER A 307 2.31 4.00 -3.10
C SER A 307 2.02 5.19 -4.01
N ALA A 308 1.34 4.90 -5.12
CA ALA A 308 0.78 5.91 -6.02
C ALA A 308 -0.74 6.08 -5.85
N LEU A 309 -1.35 5.45 -4.82
CA LEU A 309 -2.78 5.53 -4.55
C LEU A 309 -3.12 6.75 -3.68
N HIS A 310 -2.83 7.94 -4.19
CA HIS A 310 -3.18 9.22 -3.58
C HIS A 310 -3.73 10.19 -4.64
N ALA A 311 -4.31 11.32 -4.22
CA ALA A 311 -5.03 12.23 -5.11
C ALA A 311 -4.19 12.74 -6.29
N GLU A 312 -2.91 12.98 -6.03
CA GLU A 312 -1.90 13.44 -7.00
C GLU A 312 -1.10 12.28 -7.62
N GLY A 313 -1.59 11.04 -7.54
CA GLY A 313 -0.86 9.84 -7.96
C GLY A 313 -0.68 9.69 -9.48
N ILE A 314 -1.35 10.52 -10.28
CA ILE A 314 -1.23 10.56 -11.74
C ILE A 314 -0.24 11.67 -12.12
N GLY A 315 0.93 11.29 -12.59
CA GLY A 315 2.00 12.18 -13.02
C GLY A 315 1.93 12.55 -14.50
N GLU A 316 3.05 13.04 -15.01
CA GLU A 316 3.16 13.53 -16.39
C GLU A 316 2.95 12.42 -17.43
N PRO A 317 2.44 12.76 -18.63
CA PRO A 317 2.36 11.83 -19.73
C PRO A 317 3.76 11.38 -20.13
N VAL A 318 3.94 10.07 -20.30
CA VAL A 318 5.13 9.47 -20.90
C VAL A 318 5.24 9.99 -22.33
N PRO A 319 6.40 10.55 -22.73
CA PRO A 319 6.62 10.95 -24.12
C PRO A 319 6.40 9.75 -25.04
N GLU A 320 5.46 9.84 -25.98
CA GLU A 320 5.28 8.80 -27.00
C GLU A 320 6.55 8.76 -27.86
N GLU A 321 7.36 7.72 -27.72
CA GLU A 321 8.33 7.39 -28.76
C GLU A 321 7.54 7.12 -30.05
N PRO A 322 7.92 7.70 -31.20
CA PRO A 322 7.18 7.52 -32.44
C PRO A 322 7.13 6.03 -32.77
N ALA A 323 5.92 5.47 -32.77
CA ALA A 323 5.68 4.09 -33.13
C ALA A 323 6.32 3.80 -34.49
N GLU A 324 7.31 2.89 -34.53
CA GLU A 324 7.73 2.27 -35.79
C GLU A 324 6.46 1.72 -36.46
N GLU A 325 6.21 2.18 -37.69
CA GLU A 325 5.06 1.78 -38.50
C GLU A 325 4.90 0.25 -38.44
N ALA A 326 3.75 -0.19 -37.95
CA ALA A 326 3.38 -1.59 -37.94
C ALA A 326 3.52 -2.16 -39.37
N PRO A 327 4.22 -3.29 -39.57
CA PRO A 327 4.34 -3.88 -40.89
C PRO A 327 2.95 -4.24 -41.44
N GLU A 328 2.71 -3.84 -42.69
CA GLU A 328 1.47 -4.08 -43.43
C GLU A 328 0.99 -5.53 -43.31
N ALA A 329 -0.33 -5.67 -43.16
CA ALA A 329 -1.04 -6.93 -42.98
C ALA A 329 -0.66 -8.00 -44.04
N PRO A 330 -0.43 -9.27 -43.66
CA PRO A 330 -0.28 -10.35 -44.63
C PRO A 330 -1.64 -10.75 -45.25
N GLU A 331 -1.59 -11.09 -46.53
CA GLU A 331 -2.73 -11.45 -47.40
C GLU A 331 -3.65 -12.55 -46.83
N GLU A 332 -4.94 -12.42 -47.19
CA GLU A 332 -6.05 -13.35 -46.92
C GLU A 332 -5.69 -14.83 -47.16
N GLY A 333 -5.78 -15.65 -46.11
CA GLY A 333 -5.86 -17.11 -46.28
C GLY A 333 -5.30 -17.94 -45.13
N ALA A 334 -5.83 -17.80 -43.90
CA ALA A 334 -5.61 -18.78 -42.84
C ALA A 334 -6.84 -18.88 -41.92
N GLU A 335 -7.17 -20.13 -41.53
CA GLU A 335 -8.29 -20.49 -40.64
C GLU A 335 -8.22 -19.78 -39.27
N PRO A 336 -9.35 -19.61 -38.56
CA PRO A 336 -9.41 -18.78 -37.35
C PRO A 336 -8.63 -19.45 -36.21
N ALA A 337 -7.39 -19.02 -36.01
CA ALA A 337 -6.71 -19.14 -34.72
C ALA A 337 -7.35 -18.13 -33.75
N GLU A 338 -7.54 -18.54 -32.49
CA GLU A 338 -7.96 -17.63 -31.42
C GLU A 338 -7.14 -16.34 -31.49
N GLU A 339 -7.83 -15.19 -31.55
CA GLU A 339 -7.20 -13.89 -31.51
C GLU A 339 -6.26 -13.85 -30.30
N PRO A 340 -4.94 -13.67 -30.49
CA PRO A 340 -4.06 -13.37 -29.38
C PRO A 340 -4.59 -12.08 -28.75
N ALA A 341 -4.81 -12.10 -27.43
CA ALA A 341 -5.23 -10.92 -26.69
C ALA A 341 -4.38 -9.72 -27.12
N PRO A 342 -5.00 -8.55 -27.43
CA PRO A 342 -4.24 -7.37 -27.79
C PRO A 342 -3.19 -7.11 -26.69
N PRO A 343 -1.97 -6.66 -27.05
CA PRO A 343 -0.95 -6.35 -26.06
C PRO A 343 -1.55 -5.42 -25.02
N ALA A 344 -1.33 -5.72 -23.73
CA ALA A 344 -1.86 -4.92 -22.64
C ALA A 344 -1.43 -3.46 -22.86
N ARG A 345 -2.40 -2.58 -23.12
CA ARG A 345 -2.18 -1.14 -23.24
C ARG A 345 -1.52 -0.67 -21.94
N ALA A 346 -0.37 -0.03 -22.05
CA ALA A 346 0.27 0.61 -20.91
C ALA A 346 -0.42 1.96 -20.62
N PRO A 347 -0.52 2.39 -19.36
CA PRO A 347 -1.00 3.73 -19.05
C PRO A 347 -0.08 4.79 -19.67
N LYS A 348 -0.68 5.87 -20.17
CA LYS A 348 0.00 7.01 -20.80
C LYS A 348 0.73 7.88 -19.78
N ASN A 349 0.29 7.89 -18.53
CA ASN A 349 0.88 8.73 -17.47
C ASN A 349 1.85 7.93 -16.61
N GLN A 350 2.76 8.61 -15.91
CA GLN A 350 3.64 8.00 -14.90
C GLN A 350 3.03 8.06 -13.49
N PRO A 351 3.32 7.11 -12.59
CA PRO A 351 2.88 7.18 -11.20
C PRO A 351 3.69 8.22 -10.41
N VAL A 352 3.01 9.08 -9.66
CA VAL A 352 3.65 9.85 -8.57
C VAL A 352 3.63 8.99 -7.32
N ILE A 353 4.76 8.90 -6.63
CA ILE A 353 4.94 7.95 -5.53
C ILE A 353 5.10 8.71 -4.20
N VAL A 354 4.38 8.26 -3.18
CA VAL A 354 4.49 8.75 -1.80
C VAL A 354 4.77 7.57 -0.85
N PRO A 355 5.71 7.72 0.11
CA PRO A 355 5.98 6.67 1.09
C PRO A 355 4.82 6.53 2.09
N VAL A 356 4.32 5.31 2.24
CA VAL A 356 3.28 4.94 3.20
C VAL A 356 3.89 4.20 4.39
N GLU A 357 3.56 4.66 5.60
CA GLU A 357 4.05 4.10 6.85
C GLU A 357 2.96 3.30 7.58
N ARG A 358 3.18 1.98 7.71
CA ARG A 358 2.37 1.05 8.49
C ARG A 358 3.23 0.40 9.58
N VAL A 359 2.58 -0.30 10.52
CA VAL A 359 3.25 -1.03 11.59
C VAL A 359 2.67 -2.43 11.77
N LEU A 360 3.54 -3.43 11.89
CA LEU A 360 3.18 -4.79 12.29
C LEU A 360 3.55 -4.99 13.76
N CYS A 361 2.59 -5.36 14.59
CA CYS A 361 2.75 -5.54 16.02
C CYS A 361 2.45 -6.98 16.44
N VAL A 362 3.25 -7.53 17.35
CA VAL A 362 2.99 -8.81 18.00
C VAL A 362 3.19 -8.70 19.51
N HIS A 363 2.43 -9.48 20.28
CA HIS A 363 2.63 -9.53 21.72
C HIS A 363 2.49 -10.94 22.31
N ALA A 364 3.23 -11.19 23.39
CA ALA A 364 3.12 -12.40 24.22
C ALA A 364 2.43 -12.12 25.57
N MET A 365 1.60 -11.07 25.63
CA MET A 365 0.85 -10.68 26.82
C MET A 365 -0.10 -11.79 27.29
N GLY A 366 0.02 -12.20 28.55
CA GLY A 366 -0.74 -13.30 29.15
C GLY A 366 0.04 -14.63 29.20
N GLN A 367 1.17 -14.73 28.51
CA GLN A 367 2.06 -15.90 28.58
C GLN A 367 3.28 -15.68 29.50
N ALA A 368 3.52 -14.44 29.94
CA ALA A 368 4.68 -14.06 30.77
C ALA A 368 6.02 -14.57 30.22
N LYS A 369 6.15 -14.59 28.89
CA LYS A 369 7.31 -15.07 28.14
C LYS A 369 7.91 -13.92 27.33
N ASP A 370 9.23 -13.90 27.26
CA ASP A 370 9.97 -13.00 26.38
C ASP A 370 10.01 -13.57 24.95
N LEU A 371 9.77 -12.70 23.96
CA LEU A 371 9.93 -13.06 22.56
C LEU A 371 11.43 -13.17 22.23
N ALA A 372 11.86 -14.37 21.82
CA ALA A 372 13.25 -14.62 21.46
C ALA A 372 13.65 -13.84 20.19
N GLU A 373 14.95 -13.53 20.05
CA GLU A 373 15.47 -12.67 18.99
C GLU A 373 15.22 -13.23 17.58
N ASP A 374 15.25 -14.56 17.41
CA ASP A 374 14.90 -15.24 16.15
C ASP A 374 13.45 -14.95 15.74
N LYS A 375 12.53 -14.87 16.72
CA LYS A 375 11.13 -14.53 16.47
C LYS A 375 10.93 -13.04 16.24
N GLN A 376 11.75 -12.17 16.83
CA GLN A 376 11.74 -10.74 16.52
C GLN A 376 12.17 -10.49 15.07
N LEU A 377 13.24 -11.15 14.61
CA LEU A 377 13.70 -11.08 13.21
C LEU A 377 12.66 -11.65 12.23
N LEU A 378 11.90 -12.67 12.65
CA LEU A 378 10.80 -13.19 11.85
C LEU A 378 9.67 -12.15 11.66
N VAL A 379 9.34 -11.37 12.69
CA VAL A 379 8.34 -10.28 12.59
C VAL A 379 8.81 -9.21 11.61
N GLU A 380 10.10 -8.86 11.65
CA GLU A 380 10.71 -7.91 10.71
C GLU A 380 10.69 -8.43 9.26
N ALA A 381 10.97 -9.73 9.06
CA ALA A 381 10.86 -10.36 7.75
C ALA A 381 9.42 -10.34 7.21
N TRP A 382 8.43 -10.60 8.06
CA TRP A 382 7.01 -10.48 7.71
C TRP A 382 6.60 -9.04 7.40
N ALA A 383 7.11 -8.06 8.15
CA ALA A 383 6.86 -6.65 7.90
C ALA A 383 7.38 -6.22 6.52
N LYS A 384 8.60 -6.64 6.16
CA LYS A 384 9.18 -6.41 4.83
C LYS A 384 8.35 -7.05 3.73
N LYS A 385 7.98 -8.32 3.91
CA LYS A 385 7.13 -9.05 2.95
C LYS A 385 5.78 -8.38 2.73
N LEU A 386 5.17 -7.88 3.80
CA LEU A 386 3.90 -7.15 3.74
C LEU A 386 4.06 -5.84 2.96
N GLY A 387 5.17 -5.11 3.16
CA GLY A 387 5.49 -3.90 2.38
C GLY A 387 5.65 -4.19 0.88
N GLU A 388 6.40 -5.25 0.52
CA GLU A 388 6.57 -5.68 -0.88
C GLU A 388 5.24 -6.11 -1.54
N ALA A 389 4.38 -6.79 -0.78
CA ALA A 389 3.05 -7.18 -1.26
C ALA A 389 2.15 -5.96 -1.50
N HIS A 390 2.16 -4.98 -0.57
CA HIS A 390 1.43 -3.72 -0.74
C HIS A 390 1.92 -2.92 -1.95
N ALA A 391 3.23 -2.72 -2.10
CA ALA A 391 3.79 -2.00 -3.25
C ALA A 391 3.36 -2.62 -4.59
N ARG A 392 3.36 -3.95 -4.67
CA ARG A 392 2.94 -4.67 -5.89
C ARG A 392 1.45 -4.54 -6.15
N ALA A 393 0.62 -4.74 -5.13
CA ALA A 393 -0.83 -4.59 -5.25
C ALA A 393 -1.20 -3.15 -5.65
N ASP A 394 -0.54 -2.15 -5.07
CA ASP A 394 -0.77 -0.74 -5.37
C ASP A 394 -0.35 -0.39 -6.80
N ALA A 395 0.78 -0.90 -7.28
CA ALA A 395 1.21 -0.70 -8.67
C ALA A 395 0.19 -1.26 -9.69
N LYS A 396 -0.35 -2.46 -9.44
CA LYS A 396 -1.39 -3.05 -10.29
C LYS A 396 -2.70 -2.25 -10.26
N ARG A 397 -3.14 -1.87 -9.06
CA ARG A 397 -4.36 -1.05 -8.85
C ARG A 397 -4.25 0.30 -9.52
N TRP A 398 -3.08 0.93 -9.40
CA TRP A 398 -2.80 2.21 -10.01
C TRP A 398 -2.85 2.10 -11.54
N ALA A 399 -2.21 1.10 -12.14
CA ALA A 399 -2.22 0.91 -13.59
C ALA A 399 -3.65 0.68 -14.14
N ALA A 400 -4.46 -0.13 -13.44
CA ALA A 400 -5.86 -0.34 -13.80
C ALA A 400 -6.69 0.95 -13.69
N SER A 401 -6.45 1.75 -12.65
CA SER A 401 -7.14 3.02 -12.43
C SER A 401 -6.73 4.08 -13.43
N ALA A 402 -5.44 4.18 -13.76
CA ALA A 402 -4.93 5.10 -14.79
C ALA A 402 -5.57 4.83 -16.15
N MET A 403 -5.64 3.56 -16.58
CA MET A 403 -6.34 3.18 -17.81
C MET A 403 -7.83 3.52 -17.76
N LEU A 404 -8.50 3.26 -16.64
CA LEU A 404 -9.91 3.63 -16.45
C LEU A 404 -10.13 5.13 -16.62
N ARG A 405 -9.22 5.97 -16.09
CA ARG A 405 -9.28 7.43 -16.22
C ARG A 405 -9.07 7.89 -17.66
N GLU A 406 -8.17 7.25 -18.40
CA GLU A 406 -7.96 7.54 -19.83
C GLU A 406 -9.21 7.23 -20.66
N ASP A 407 -9.77 6.04 -20.51
CA ASP A 407 -10.97 5.62 -21.23
C ASP A 407 -12.17 6.53 -20.87
N ALA A 408 -12.28 6.91 -19.59
CA ALA A 408 -13.33 7.81 -19.12
C ALA A 408 -13.14 9.25 -19.65
N ALA A 409 -11.90 9.72 -19.80
CA ALA A 409 -11.59 11.01 -20.39
C ALA A 409 -11.93 11.05 -21.89
N GLU A 410 -11.64 9.97 -22.63
CA GLU A 410 -12.02 9.81 -24.03
C GLU A 410 -13.56 9.80 -24.20
N ALA A 411 -14.28 9.21 -23.25
CA ALA A 411 -15.75 9.19 -23.24
C ALA A 411 -16.42 10.50 -22.74
N ALA A 412 -15.66 11.43 -22.15
CA ALA A 412 -16.23 12.58 -21.45
C ALA A 412 -17.00 13.54 -22.36
N GLU A 413 -16.53 13.77 -23.59
CA GLU A 413 -17.20 14.68 -24.54
C GLU A 413 -18.58 14.15 -24.95
N ALA A 414 -18.66 12.86 -25.33
CA ALA A 414 -19.92 12.22 -25.69
C ALA A 414 -20.93 12.22 -24.53
N ARG A 415 -20.45 12.05 -23.29
CA ARG A 415 -21.30 12.14 -22.08
C ARG A 415 -21.87 13.54 -21.89
N ARG A 416 -21.05 14.60 -22.07
CA ARG A 416 -21.52 16.00 -21.99
C ARG A 416 -22.59 16.32 -23.02
N GLU A 417 -22.42 15.83 -24.25
CA GLU A 417 -23.44 16.00 -25.30
C GLU A 417 -24.76 15.28 -24.96
N ALA A 418 -24.68 14.05 -24.45
CA ALA A 418 -25.84 13.28 -24.02
C ALA A 418 -26.55 13.95 -22.83
N ALA A 419 -25.79 14.44 -21.84
CA ALA A 419 -26.32 15.14 -20.67
C ALA A 419 -27.03 16.45 -21.06
N SER A 420 -26.44 17.24 -21.95
CA SER A 420 -27.05 18.47 -22.49
C SER A 420 -28.39 18.18 -23.20
N THR A 421 -28.44 17.08 -23.96
CA THR A 421 -29.66 16.62 -24.63
C THR A 421 -30.73 16.22 -23.61
N ALA A 422 -30.37 15.42 -22.60
CA ALA A 422 -31.28 15.00 -21.53
C ALA A 422 -31.82 16.18 -20.73
N GLU A 423 -30.99 17.18 -20.44
CA GLU A 423 -31.37 18.42 -19.74
C GLU A 423 -32.45 19.19 -20.53
N ALA A 424 -32.25 19.35 -21.85
CA ALA A 424 -33.21 20.02 -22.72
C ALA A 424 -34.55 19.26 -22.86
N GLU A 425 -34.50 17.94 -22.96
CA GLU A 425 -35.69 17.09 -23.01
C GLU A 425 -36.48 17.17 -21.69
N ALA A 426 -35.78 17.11 -20.56
CA ALA A 426 -36.41 17.21 -19.24
C ALA A 426 -37.02 18.59 -18.97
N ALA A 427 -36.35 19.68 -19.38
CA ALA A 427 -36.91 21.03 -19.31
C ALA A 427 -38.21 21.15 -20.13
N THR A 428 -38.23 20.59 -21.34
CA THR A 428 -39.44 20.57 -22.18
C THR A 428 -40.58 19.78 -21.52
N ALA A 429 -40.27 18.63 -20.93
CA ALA A 429 -41.25 17.82 -20.20
C ALA A 429 -41.79 18.53 -18.95
N ALA A 430 -40.93 19.23 -18.22
CA ALA A 430 -41.29 20.04 -17.06
C ALA A 430 -42.24 21.19 -17.43
N GLU A 431 -41.96 21.93 -18.50
CA GLU A 431 -42.84 22.99 -19.00
C GLU A 431 -44.22 22.44 -19.36
N ALA A 432 -44.28 21.28 -20.02
CA ALA A 432 -45.53 20.61 -20.35
C ALA A 432 -46.32 20.19 -19.08
N ALA A 433 -45.64 19.63 -18.08
CA ALA A 433 -46.26 19.21 -16.81
C ALA A 433 -46.74 20.39 -15.94
N ALA A 434 -46.06 21.54 -16.02
CA ALA A 434 -46.49 22.77 -15.35
C ALA A 434 -47.72 23.37 -16.05
N ALA A 435 -47.75 23.36 -17.38
CA ALA A 435 -48.92 23.81 -18.17
C ALA A 435 -50.17 22.98 -17.85
N GLU A 436 -50.06 21.65 -17.74
CA GLU A 436 -51.18 20.78 -17.38
C GLU A 436 -51.71 21.06 -15.96
N ARG A 437 -50.82 21.32 -14.99
CA ARG A 437 -51.21 21.64 -13.61
C ARG A 437 -51.91 22.98 -13.48
N THR A 438 -51.43 24.01 -14.17
CA THR A 438 -52.07 25.35 -14.15
C THR A 438 -53.48 25.33 -14.75
N GLU A 439 -53.75 24.44 -15.72
CA GLU A 439 -55.10 24.23 -16.28
C GLU A 439 -56.06 23.61 -15.25
N GLY A 440 -55.54 22.88 -14.25
CA GLY A 440 -56.32 22.20 -13.21
C GLY A 440 -56.85 23.10 -12.08
N TYR A 441 -56.30 24.29 -11.86
CA TYR A 441 -56.68 25.15 -10.73
C TYR A 441 -57.95 26.00 -10.94
N GLY A 442 -58.48 26.10 -12.17
CA GLY A 442 -59.73 26.81 -12.44
C GLY A 442 -59.75 28.29 -12.01
N GLU A 443 -60.95 28.87 -11.77
CA GLU A 443 -61.13 30.27 -11.34
C GLU A 443 -60.77 30.53 -9.86
N ASP A 444 -60.60 29.48 -9.04
CA ASP A 444 -60.36 29.61 -7.60
C ASP A 444 -58.91 30.02 -7.24
N GLY A 445 -58.02 30.08 -8.24
CA GLY A 445 -56.63 30.49 -8.09
C GLY A 445 -55.76 29.40 -7.45
N ALA A 446 -54.51 29.31 -7.89
CA ALA A 446 -53.55 28.39 -7.27
C ALA A 446 -53.20 28.87 -5.85
N PRO A 447 -52.91 27.95 -4.90
CA PRO A 447 -52.40 28.33 -3.59
C PRO A 447 -51.08 29.09 -3.71
N ASP A 448 -50.82 30.00 -2.76
CA ASP A 448 -49.63 30.85 -2.79
C ASP A 448 -48.35 29.99 -2.78
N GLY A 449 -47.44 30.23 -3.72
CA GLY A 449 -46.22 29.44 -3.94
C GLY A 449 -46.37 28.13 -4.73
N ALA A 450 -47.56 27.76 -5.23
CA ALA A 450 -47.75 26.53 -6.00
C ALA A 450 -46.92 26.47 -7.30
N GLU A 451 -46.72 27.62 -7.95
CA GLU A 451 -45.87 27.74 -9.15
C GLU A 451 -44.39 27.49 -8.81
N ASP A 452 -43.90 28.05 -7.69
CA ASP A 452 -42.53 27.84 -7.21
C ASP A 452 -42.27 26.36 -6.88
N ARG A 453 -43.27 25.67 -6.31
CA ARG A 453 -43.17 24.23 -6.01
C ARG A 453 -43.13 23.40 -7.29
N ALA A 454 -43.98 23.71 -8.25
CA ALA A 454 -43.96 23.03 -9.54
C ALA A 454 -42.62 23.20 -10.27
N ALA A 455 -42.03 24.41 -10.19
CA ALA A 455 -40.71 24.70 -10.74
C ALA A 455 -39.59 23.92 -10.01
N ALA A 456 -39.64 23.81 -8.68
CA ALA A 456 -38.67 23.04 -7.91
C ALA A 456 -38.76 21.51 -8.19
N GLU A 457 -39.97 20.95 -8.26
CA GLU A 457 -40.18 19.53 -8.62
C GLU A 457 -39.67 19.23 -10.05
N ALA A 458 -39.89 20.17 -10.98
CA ALA A 458 -39.35 20.08 -12.33
C ALA A 458 -37.81 20.11 -12.38
N ALA A 459 -37.18 20.97 -11.58
CA ALA A 459 -35.73 21.04 -11.48
C ALA A 459 -35.11 19.73 -10.94
N VAL A 460 -35.75 19.11 -9.94
CA VAL A 460 -35.35 17.79 -9.43
C VAL A 460 -35.46 16.72 -10.51
N ALA A 461 -36.59 16.65 -11.21
CA ALA A 461 -36.79 15.68 -12.29
C ALA A 461 -35.78 15.84 -13.45
N SER A 462 -35.43 17.09 -13.78
CA SER A 462 -34.39 17.39 -14.76
C SER A 462 -33.00 16.94 -14.30
N ALA A 463 -32.64 17.21 -13.04
CA ALA A 463 -31.38 16.77 -12.46
C ALA A 463 -31.26 15.23 -12.41
N GLU A 464 -32.34 14.52 -12.07
CA GLU A 464 -32.38 13.04 -12.10
C GLU A 464 -32.16 12.48 -13.52
N ALA A 465 -32.77 13.09 -14.53
CA ALA A 465 -32.59 12.67 -15.93
C ALA A 465 -31.13 12.85 -16.38
N VAL A 466 -30.50 13.97 -16.01
CA VAL A 466 -29.08 14.21 -16.30
C VAL A 466 -28.20 13.22 -15.54
N LEU A 467 -28.47 12.94 -14.26
CA LEU A 467 -27.71 11.96 -13.48
C LEU A 467 -27.76 10.55 -14.07
N ALA A 468 -28.90 10.14 -14.63
CA ALA A 468 -29.00 8.86 -15.31
C ALA A 468 -28.01 8.73 -16.48
N THR A 469 -27.69 9.83 -17.18
CA THR A 469 -26.66 9.83 -18.24
C THR A 469 -25.23 9.71 -17.71
N TYR A 470 -24.99 10.11 -16.46
CA TYR A 470 -23.69 9.98 -15.77
C TYR A 470 -23.58 8.72 -14.91
N ALA A 471 -24.58 7.83 -14.91
CA ALA A 471 -24.56 6.62 -14.07
C ALA A 471 -23.32 5.76 -14.34
N ASP A 472 -22.93 5.61 -15.60
CA ASP A 472 -21.72 4.88 -15.98
C ASP A 472 -20.45 5.58 -15.48
N ALA A 473 -20.38 6.91 -15.58
CA ALA A 473 -19.24 7.69 -15.08
C ALA A 473 -19.11 7.63 -13.54
N LEU A 474 -20.23 7.63 -12.82
CA LEU A 474 -20.26 7.44 -11.37
C LEU A 474 -19.91 5.99 -10.98
N SER A 475 -20.27 5.00 -11.79
CA SER A 475 -19.84 3.60 -11.64
C SER A 475 -18.35 3.43 -11.89
N GLU A 476 -17.80 4.09 -12.92
CA GLU A 476 -16.35 4.15 -13.16
C GLU A 476 -15.64 4.80 -11.97
N LEU A 477 -16.15 5.94 -11.49
CA LEU A 477 -15.66 6.61 -10.30
C LEU A 477 -15.66 5.69 -9.07
N ALA A 478 -16.71 4.92 -8.83
CA ALA A 478 -16.77 3.97 -7.72
C ALA A 478 -15.77 2.80 -7.84
N ARG A 479 -15.30 2.50 -9.05
CA ARG A 479 -14.29 1.46 -9.31
C ARG A 479 -12.86 1.99 -9.19
N ASP A 480 -12.65 3.29 -9.38
CA ASP A 480 -11.36 3.95 -9.30
C ASP A 480 -10.72 3.77 -7.91
N LYS A 481 -9.47 3.30 -7.89
CA LYS A 481 -8.71 3.09 -6.66
C LYS A 481 -7.82 4.27 -6.30
N ILE A 482 -7.58 5.16 -7.25
CA ILE A 482 -6.89 6.42 -6.98
C ILE A 482 -7.94 7.39 -6.46
N PRO A 483 -7.78 7.94 -5.23
CA PRO A 483 -8.76 8.86 -4.69
C PRO A 483 -8.82 10.15 -5.51
N PRO A 484 -9.96 10.85 -5.57
CA PRO A 484 -10.02 12.21 -6.06
C PRO A 484 -9.49 13.20 -4.99
N SER A 485 -9.48 14.49 -5.30
CA SER A 485 -9.09 15.54 -4.33
C SER A 485 -9.96 15.49 -3.07
N GLU A 486 -9.43 15.91 -1.92
CA GLU A 486 -10.20 15.92 -0.66
C GLU A 486 -11.50 16.73 -0.78
N ALA A 487 -11.47 17.83 -1.54
CA ALA A 487 -12.65 18.63 -1.86
C ALA A 487 -13.69 17.83 -2.67
N ALA A 488 -13.26 17.06 -3.66
CA ALA A 488 -14.13 16.19 -4.44
C ALA A 488 -14.72 15.03 -3.60
N VAL A 489 -13.93 14.45 -2.68
CA VAL A 489 -14.46 13.43 -1.74
C VAL A 489 -15.49 14.04 -0.79
N ALA A 490 -15.25 15.25 -0.27
CA ALA A 490 -16.21 15.96 0.58
C ALA A 490 -17.53 16.28 -0.15
N SER A 491 -17.44 16.72 -1.41
CA SER A 491 -18.61 16.92 -2.29
C SER A 491 -19.37 15.62 -2.58
N LEU A 492 -18.67 14.50 -2.76
CA LEU A 492 -19.33 13.20 -2.89
C LEU A 492 -20.05 12.80 -1.59
N GLN A 493 -19.40 12.96 -0.43
CA GLN A 493 -20.02 12.65 0.88
C GLN A 493 -21.29 13.46 1.11
N ALA A 494 -21.33 14.73 0.69
CA ALA A 494 -22.52 15.58 0.70
C ALA A 494 -23.72 14.91 0.01
N SER A 495 -23.47 14.37 -1.18
CA SER A 495 -24.49 13.76 -2.01
C SER A 495 -24.95 12.41 -1.44
N LEU A 496 -24.04 11.67 -0.82
CA LEU A 496 -24.36 10.41 -0.14
C LEU A 496 -25.21 10.61 1.13
N LEU A 497 -25.08 11.74 1.82
CA LEU A 497 -25.97 12.09 2.94
C LEU A 497 -27.44 12.18 2.52
N VAL A 498 -27.72 12.71 1.32
CA VAL A 498 -29.08 12.74 0.75
C VAL A 498 -29.63 11.32 0.51
N CYS A 499 -28.74 10.37 0.18
CA CYS A 499 -29.08 8.96 0.01
C CYS A 499 -29.25 8.19 1.32
N GLY A 500 -28.96 8.81 2.48
CA GLY A 500 -29.08 8.21 3.80
C GLY A 500 -27.76 7.62 4.35
N VAL A 501 -26.62 7.91 3.72
CA VAL A 501 -25.31 7.43 4.16
C VAL A 501 -24.72 8.42 5.15
N SER A 502 -24.41 7.96 6.36
CA SER A 502 -23.81 8.82 7.39
C SER A 502 -22.38 9.26 7.01
N SER A 503 -22.00 10.48 7.38
CA SER A 503 -20.61 10.95 7.22
C SER A 503 -19.61 10.08 7.98
N GLU A 504 -19.99 9.58 9.17
CA GLU A 504 -19.18 8.67 9.97
C GLU A 504 -18.88 7.35 9.24
N SER A 505 -19.83 6.80 8.47
CA SER A 505 -19.61 5.57 7.70
C SER A 505 -18.60 5.73 6.57
N CYS A 506 -18.36 6.95 6.11
CA CYS A 506 -17.37 7.26 5.08
C CYS A 506 -16.10 7.92 5.64
N ALA A 507 -15.96 8.04 6.97
CA ALA A 507 -14.79 8.62 7.60
C ALA A 507 -13.72 7.55 7.93
N SER A 508 -12.46 7.94 7.84
CA SER A 508 -11.32 7.16 8.34
C SER A 508 -11.20 7.30 9.86
N PHE A 509 -10.25 6.59 10.48
CA PHE A 509 -10.01 6.69 11.93
C PHE A 509 -9.49 8.07 12.37
N THR A 510 -8.95 8.87 11.44
CA THR A 510 -8.59 10.27 11.70
C THR A 510 -9.79 11.20 11.62
N GLY A 511 -10.93 10.73 11.12
CA GLY A 511 -12.11 11.55 10.82
C GLY A 511 -12.04 12.25 9.46
N ALA A 512 -10.92 12.11 8.73
CA ALA A 512 -10.83 12.56 7.34
C ALA A 512 -11.66 11.65 6.41
N PRO A 513 -12.13 12.15 5.25
CA PRO A 513 -12.85 11.35 4.28
C PRO A 513 -12.03 10.12 3.82
N ASP A 514 -12.65 8.94 3.88
CA ASP A 514 -12.04 7.69 3.41
C ASP A 514 -12.60 7.34 2.02
N TRP A 515 -11.73 7.37 1.01
CA TRP A 515 -12.14 7.14 -0.38
C TRP A 515 -12.70 5.75 -0.60
N ALA A 516 -12.08 4.70 -0.04
CA ALA A 516 -12.54 3.33 -0.26
C ALA A 516 -13.96 3.12 0.29
N LYS A 517 -14.26 3.70 1.46
CA LYS A 517 -15.60 3.68 2.03
C LYS A 517 -16.59 4.54 1.25
N ALA A 518 -16.19 5.74 0.81
CA ALA A 518 -17.04 6.62 0.02
C ALA A 518 -17.38 6.01 -1.35
N ALA A 519 -16.41 5.40 -2.03
CA ALA A 519 -16.59 4.70 -3.30
C ALA A 519 -17.51 3.47 -3.14
N ALA A 520 -17.36 2.71 -2.07
CA ALA A 520 -18.27 1.59 -1.76
C ALA A 520 -19.70 2.05 -1.49
N ALA A 521 -19.87 3.13 -0.71
CA ALA A 521 -21.18 3.73 -0.46
C ALA A 521 -21.81 4.31 -1.73
N LEU A 522 -21.01 4.91 -2.61
CA LEU A 522 -21.46 5.35 -3.94
C LEU A 522 -21.94 4.16 -4.77
N ALA A 523 -21.17 3.07 -4.82
CA ALA A 523 -21.57 1.86 -5.55
C ALA A 523 -22.92 1.29 -5.06
N GLU A 524 -23.17 1.34 -3.76
CA GLU A 524 -24.45 0.91 -3.17
C GLU A 524 -25.60 1.89 -3.47
N ALA A 525 -25.31 3.20 -3.50
CA ALA A 525 -26.29 4.24 -3.79
C ALA A 525 -26.63 4.36 -5.29
N LEU A 526 -25.74 3.91 -6.19
CA LEU A 526 -25.87 4.05 -7.65
C LEU A 526 -27.23 3.60 -8.22
N PRO A 527 -27.78 2.42 -7.88
CA PRO A 527 -29.10 1.99 -8.39
C PRO A 527 -30.26 2.91 -7.95
N THR A 528 -30.10 3.58 -6.80
CA THR A 528 -31.08 4.58 -6.32
C THR A 528 -30.94 5.86 -7.14
N LEU A 529 -29.71 6.28 -7.43
CA LEU A 529 -29.39 7.48 -8.21
C LEU A 529 -29.71 7.33 -9.71
N SER A 530 -29.58 6.11 -10.27
CA SER A 530 -29.81 5.81 -11.70
C SER A 530 -31.26 5.47 -12.04
N GLY A 531 -32.14 5.35 -11.04
CA GLY A 531 -33.58 5.11 -11.24
C GLY A 531 -34.00 3.64 -11.36
N GLU A 532 -33.10 2.67 -11.23
CA GLU A 532 -33.44 1.23 -11.25
C GLU A 532 -34.19 0.77 -9.98
N GLY A 533 -34.13 1.56 -8.90
CA GLY A 533 -34.81 1.31 -7.63
C GLY A 533 -35.58 2.53 -7.08
N LYS A 534 -36.14 3.37 -7.96
CA LYS A 534 -36.73 4.70 -7.67
C LYS A 534 -37.28 4.87 -6.26
N LYS A 535 -36.51 5.56 -5.42
CA LYS A 535 -37.07 6.32 -4.29
C LYS A 535 -37.67 7.58 -4.88
N ASP A 536 -38.95 7.80 -4.64
CA ASP A 536 -39.59 9.07 -4.99
C ASP A 536 -39.24 10.10 -3.91
N PHE A 537 -38.08 10.75 -4.08
CA PHE A 537 -37.58 11.73 -3.12
C PHE A 537 -38.54 12.91 -2.96
N VAL A 538 -39.26 13.30 -4.03
CA VAL A 538 -40.28 14.35 -3.98
C VAL A 538 -41.42 13.95 -3.04
N SER A 539 -41.94 12.72 -3.18
CA SER A 539 -42.98 12.20 -2.28
C SER A 539 -42.48 12.02 -0.85
N LEU A 540 -41.24 11.59 -0.65
CA LEU A 540 -40.65 11.45 0.69
C LEU A 540 -40.46 12.81 1.39
N ILE A 541 -40.01 13.83 0.66
CA ILE A 541 -39.90 15.21 1.13
C ILE A 541 -41.28 15.76 1.54
N ALA A 542 -42.31 15.49 0.73
CA ALA A 542 -43.68 15.92 1.04
C ALA A 542 -44.22 15.26 2.33
N ALA A 543 -43.95 13.97 2.52
CA ALA A 543 -44.35 13.21 3.71
C ALA A 543 -43.56 13.57 4.99
N ASP A 544 -42.34 14.10 4.86
CA ASP A 544 -41.57 14.62 5.99
C ASP A 544 -42.13 15.97 6.47
N ALA A 545 -42.45 16.85 5.51
CA ALA A 545 -42.95 18.19 5.80
C ALA A 545 -44.31 18.19 6.50
N ASP A 546 -45.20 17.22 6.18
CA ASP A 546 -46.49 17.07 6.85
C ASP A 546 -46.44 16.21 8.13
N GLY A 547 -45.25 15.72 8.50
CA GLY A 547 -45.01 14.89 9.68
C GLY A 547 -45.59 13.47 9.59
N SER A 548 -46.04 13.04 8.41
CA SER A 548 -46.63 11.71 8.20
C SER A 548 -45.59 10.59 8.14
N ALA A 549 -44.35 10.90 7.71
CA ALA A 549 -43.21 9.99 7.76
C ALA A 549 -41.88 10.76 7.80
N PRO A 550 -41.12 10.72 8.91
CA PRO A 550 -39.81 11.37 8.95
C PRO A 550 -38.85 10.70 7.96
N LEU A 551 -38.01 11.50 7.30
CA LEU A 551 -36.89 11.02 6.49
C LEU A 551 -35.82 10.38 7.38
N GLU A 552 -35.98 9.11 7.75
CA GLU A 552 -34.97 8.39 8.55
C GLU A 552 -33.63 8.30 7.77
N GLY A 553 -32.58 8.88 8.36
CA GLY A 553 -31.21 8.79 7.87
C GLY A 553 -30.77 9.89 6.88
N VAL A 554 -31.68 10.74 6.41
CA VAL A 554 -31.35 11.83 5.46
C VAL A 554 -31.09 13.13 6.21
N ASP A 555 -29.87 13.64 6.11
CA ASP A 555 -29.49 14.95 6.68
C ASP A 555 -29.52 16.03 5.59
N VAL A 556 -30.69 16.64 5.40
CA VAL A 556 -30.94 17.63 4.34
C VAL A 556 -30.20 18.95 4.62
N GLU A 557 -30.00 19.32 5.89
CA GLU A 557 -29.25 20.52 6.26
C GLU A 557 -27.75 20.35 5.98
N ALA A 558 -27.20 19.17 6.28
CA ALA A 558 -25.81 18.86 5.93
C ALA A 558 -25.59 18.77 4.41
N ALA A 559 -26.55 18.19 3.67
CA ALA A 559 -26.51 18.17 2.21
C ALA A 559 -26.54 19.59 1.60
N LYS A 560 -27.36 20.49 2.16
CA LYS A 560 -27.45 21.89 1.75
C LYS A 560 -26.15 22.65 2.01
N ALA A 561 -25.57 22.49 3.19
CA ALA A 561 -24.29 23.11 3.54
C ALA A 561 -23.14 22.65 2.62
N ALA A 562 -23.21 21.41 2.12
CA ALA A 562 -22.15 20.83 1.32
C ALA A 562 -22.36 20.99 -0.20
N ALA A 563 -23.58 21.29 -0.66
CA ALA A 563 -23.84 21.73 -2.04
C ALA A 563 -23.20 23.10 -2.37
N GLU A 564 -22.97 23.96 -1.37
CA GLU A 564 -22.25 25.23 -1.54
C GLU A 564 -20.73 25.03 -1.72
N ALA A 565 -20.19 23.85 -1.38
CA ALA A 565 -18.76 23.51 -1.46
C ALA A 565 -18.39 22.85 -2.80
N ALA A 566 -18.98 23.33 -3.91
CA ALA A 566 -18.87 22.75 -5.25
C ALA A 566 -17.44 22.24 -5.57
N PRO A 567 -17.31 21.05 -6.20
CA PRO A 567 -16.00 20.53 -6.57
C PRO A 567 -15.31 21.56 -7.46
N GLY A 568 -14.08 21.93 -7.11
CA GLY A 568 -13.29 22.86 -7.92
C GLY A 568 -13.10 22.32 -9.34
N ASP A 569 -12.71 23.19 -10.27
CA ASP A 569 -12.26 22.79 -11.61
C ASP A 569 -10.86 22.17 -11.51
N ASP A 570 -10.80 21.01 -10.83
CA ASP A 570 -9.56 20.35 -10.44
C ASP A 570 -9.00 19.47 -11.58
N GLY A 571 -9.56 19.56 -12.79
CA GLY A 571 -9.14 18.74 -13.95
C GLY A 571 -9.41 17.23 -13.80
N PHE A 572 -10.19 16.83 -12.79
CA PHE A 572 -10.52 15.42 -12.54
C PHE A 572 -11.52 14.88 -13.57
N TYR A 573 -11.30 13.65 -14.07
CA TYR A 573 -12.08 13.09 -15.19
C TYR A 573 -13.59 12.98 -14.90
N ALA A 574 -13.98 12.78 -13.65
CA ALA A 574 -15.39 12.71 -13.22
C ALA A 574 -15.87 14.00 -12.52
N ALA A 575 -15.15 15.11 -12.62
CA ALA A 575 -15.54 16.39 -12.01
C ALA A 575 -16.94 16.84 -12.44
N ASP A 576 -17.28 16.65 -13.71
CA ASP A 576 -18.58 16.98 -14.28
C ASP A 576 -19.71 16.12 -13.70
N ALA A 577 -19.47 14.81 -13.53
CA ALA A 577 -20.43 13.90 -12.90
C ALA A 577 -20.68 14.29 -11.42
N LEU A 578 -19.62 14.64 -10.69
CA LEU A 578 -19.71 15.11 -9.31
C LEU A 578 -20.42 16.47 -9.19
N ALA A 579 -20.20 17.37 -10.14
CA ALA A 579 -20.89 18.66 -10.19
C ALA A 579 -22.40 18.47 -10.43
N LYS A 580 -22.80 17.58 -11.34
CA LYS A 580 -24.21 17.25 -11.59
C LYS A 580 -24.85 16.57 -10.38
N LEU A 581 -24.12 15.71 -9.67
CA LEU A 581 -24.57 15.09 -8.42
C LEU A 581 -24.78 16.12 -7.30
N SER A 582 -23.86 17.08 -7.17
CA SER A 582 -24.00 18.19 -6.22
C SER A 582 -25.19 19.10 -6.56
N ALA A 583 -25.42 19.39 -7.85
CA ALA A 583 -26.56 20.17 -8.30
C ALA A 583 -27.90 19.47 -8.03
N TRP A 584 -27.96 18.15 -8.20
CA TRP A 584 -29.13 17.34 -7.82
C TRP A 584 -29.42 17.42 -6.31
N ALA A 585 -28.40 17.27 -5.47
CA ALA A 585 -28.55 17.41 -4.02
C ALA A 585 -29.06 18.81 -3.63
N ALA A 586 -28.54 19.86 -4.28
CA ALA A 586 -28.98 21.23 -4.07
C ALA A 586 -30.46 21.45 -4.44
N ALA A 587 -30.90 20.88 -5.58
CA ALA A 587 -32.28 20.98 -6.04
C ALA A 587 -33.25 20.29 -5.06
N LEU A 588 -32.87 19.13 -4.52
CA LEU A 588 -33.66 18.43 -3.50
C LEU A 588 -33.76 19.22 -2.19
N ALA A 589 -32.67 19.82 -1.72
CA ALA A 589 -32.67 20.66 -0.53
C ALA A 589 -33.58 21.90 -0.69
N ALA A 590 -33.51 22.57 -1.85
CA ALA A 590 -34.34 23.72 -2.15
C ALA A 590 -35.84 23.35 -2.21
N LEU A 591 -36.18 22.19 -2.77
CA LEU A 591 -37.55 21.68 -2.78
C LEU A 591 -38.05 21.44 -1.34
N TRP A 592 -37.22 20.86 -0.47
CA TRP A 592 -37.58 20.60 0.92
C TRP A 592 -37.89 21.87 1.72
N ASP A 593 -37.04 22.91 1.59
CA ASP A 593 -37.29 24.21 2.23
C ASP A 593 -38.64 24.80 1.81
N LEU A 594 -38.94 24.73 0.51
CA LEU A 594 -40.16 25.29 -0.05
C LEU A 594 -41.41 24.54 0.42
N VAL A 595 -41.37 23.20 0.40
CA VAL A 595 -42.48 22.35 0.86
C VAL A 595 -42.74 22.57 2.36
N LYS A 596 -41.70 22.72 3.18
CA LYS A 596 -41.84 23.08 4.60
C LYS A 596 -42.46 24.45 4.81
N ALA A 597 -42.01 25.46 4.08
CA ALA A 597 -42.56 26.81 4.18
C ALA A 597 -44.05 26.86 3.81
N GLN A 598 -44.46 26.15 2.75
CA GLN A 598 -45.87 26.05 2.35
C GLN A 598 -46.73 25.38 3.42
N LYS A 599 -46.22 24.32 4.05
CA LYS A 599 -46.94 23.62 5.12
C LYS A 599 -47.14 24.52 6.35
N GLN A 600 -46.10 25.25 6.76
CA GLN A 600 -46.19 26.21 7.85
C GLN A 600 -47.22 27.31 7.57
N ALA A 601 -47.23 27.85 6.35
CA ALA A 601 -48.21 28.86 5.94
C ALA A 601 -49.65 28.31 5.94
N ALA A 602 -49.85 27.06 5.49
CA ALA A 602 -51.16 26.41 5.52
C ALA A 602 -51.67 26.17 6.94
N ASP A 603 -50.81 25.70 7.85
CA ASP A 603 -51.15 25.47 9.25
C ASP A 603 -51.46 26.78 10.00
N GLU A 604 -50.72 27.86 9.69
CA GLU A 604 -51.01 29.20 10.22
C GLU A 604 -52.35 29.76 9.71
N ALA A 605 -52.68 29.53 8.45
CA ALA A 605 -53.96 29.94 7.86
C ALA A 605 -55.14 29.16 8.45
N GLU A 606 -54.99 27.85 8.68
CA GLU A 606 -55.99 27.02 9.36
C GLU A 606 -56.21 27.49 10.81
N ALA A 607 -55.12 27.73 11.56
CA ALA A 607 -55.19 28.26 12.92
C ALA A 607 -55.83 29.65 12.99
N ALA A 608 -55.59 30.52 12.00
CA ALA A 608 -56.22 31.84 11.91
C ALA A 608 -57.73 31.74 11.59
N ALA A 609 -58.13 30.80 10.73
CA ALA A 609 -59.53 30.55 10.41
C ALA A 609 -60.30 29.99 11.61
N GLU A 610 -59.71 29.04 12.35
CA GLU A 610 -60.31 28.52 13.59
C GLU A 610 -60.45 29.61 14.67
N ALA A 611 -59.53 30.57 14.73
CA ALA A 611 -59.59 31.68 15.68
C ALA A 611 -60.61 32.78 15.31
N GLU A 612 -61.08 32.84 14.06
CA GLU A 612 -62.15 33.75 13.63
C GLU A 612 -63.57 33.17 13.81
N ASP A 613 -63.70 31.84 13.92
CA ASP A 613 -64.97 31.12 14.12
C ASP A 613 -65.35 30.89 15.61
N ASP A 614 -64.41 31.11 16.54
CA ASP A 614 -64.61 31.12 18.01
C ASP A 614 -64.88 32.54 18.58
#